data_AF-U9UCH3-F1
#
_entry.id   AF-U9UCH3-F1
#
_cell.length_a   1.000
_cell.length_b   1.000
_cell.length_c   1.000
_cell.angle_alpha   90.00
_cell.angle_beta   90.00
_cell.angle_gamma   90.00
#
_symmetry.space_group_name_H-M   'P 1'
#
loop_
_entity.id
_entity.type
_entity.pdbx_description
1 polymer ?
#
loop_
_entity_poly.entity_id
_entity_poly.type
_entity_poly.pdbx_seq_one_letter_code
_entity_poly.pdbx_strand_id
1 'polypeptide(L)'
;MTFNPVYLIGAKDCLKNLTELCCDSDNSTELFHQLSQTCYNIQTLTIGFERIISSGIADLISVQRNLKWFIIRLCYDLTVDGLSIFSSLMSKIPNTL
;
A
#
# COMPACT_ATOMS: atom_id res chain seq x y z
N MET A 1 4.39 7.96 -11.84
CA MET A 1 3.66 9.24 -11.63
C MET A 1 3.76 9.57 -10.16
N THR A 2 4.35 10.71 -9.78
CA THR A 2 4.47 11.08 -8.36
C THR A 2 3.15 11.70 -7.88
N PHE A 3 2.48 11.06 -6.91
CA PHE A 3 1.32 11.62 -6.22
C PHE A 3 1.78 12.75 -5.29
N ASN A 4 1.41 13.99 -5.59
CA ASN A 4 1.74 15.16 -4.77
C ASN A 4 0.72 15.32 -3.62
N PRO A 5 1.16 15.42 -2.34
CA PRO A 5 0.29 15.54 -1.16
C PRO A 5 -0.77 16.65 -1.23
N VAL A 6 -0.51 17.74 -1.95
CA VAL A 6 -1.45 18.87 -2.08
C VAL A 6 -2.73 18.46 -2.83
N TYR A 7 -2.64 17.50 -3.77
CA TYR A 7 -3.80 16.99 -4.49
C TYR A 7 -4.69 16.09 -3.63
N LEU A 8 -4.15 15.53 -2.54
CA LEU A 8 -4.90 14.64 -1.66
C LEU A 8 -5.99 15.38 -0.87
N ILE A 9 -5.77 16.66 -0.55
CA ILE A 9 -6.70 17.47 0.27
C ILE A 9 -8.05 17.63 -0.43
N GLY A 10 -8.07 17.91 -1.73
CA GLY A 10 -9.30 18.01 -2.52
C GLY A 10 -9.95 16.66 -2.83
N ALA A 11 -9.17 15.58 -2.78
CA ALA A 11 -9.65 14.22 -3.05
C ALA A 11 -10.13 13.47 -1.79
N LYS A 12 -9.99 14.04 -0.58
CA LYS A 12 -10.27 13.34 0.69
C LYS A 12 -11.65 12.67 0.73
N ASP A 13 -12.69 13.36 0.26
CA ASP A 13 -14.04 12.79 0.27
C ASP A 13 -14.21 11.67 -0.75
N CYS A 14 -13.53 11.74 -1.90
CA CYS A 14 -13.48 10.65 -2.86
C CYS A 14 -12.72 9.43 -2.30
N LEU A 15 -11.62 9.67 -1.57
CA LEU A 15 -10.75 8.63 -1.01
C LEU A 15 -11.40 7.85 0.15
N LYS A 16 -12.31 8.48 0.91
CA LYS A 16 -13.07 7.78 1.98
C LYS A 16 -13.87 6.58 1.46
N ASN A 17 -14.33 6.67 0.22
CA ASN A 17 -15.14 5.63 -0.43
C ASN A 17 -14.31 4.70 -1.32
N LEU A 18 -12.98 4.83 -1.30
CA LEU A 18 -12.09 4.02 -2.12
C LEU A 18 -12.15 2.56 -1.65
N THR A 19 -12.58 1.67 -2.56
CA THR A 19 -12.63 0.22 -2.32
C THR A 19 -11.47 -0.52 -2.96
N GLU A 20 -10.79 0.08 -3.93
CA GLU A 20 -9.67 -0.54 -4.63
C GLU A 20 -8.52 0.47 -4.75
N LEU A 21 -7.32 0.04 -4.38
CA LEU A 21 -6.10 0.83 -4.51
C LEU A 21 -5.02 0.00 -5.20
N CYS A 22 -4.42 0.56 -6.24
CA CYS A 22 -3.22 0.04 -6.88
C CYS A 22 -2.12 1.09 -6.78
N CYS A 23 -0.97 0.74 -6.21
CA CYS A 23 0.15 1.66 -6.06
C CYS A 23 1.49 0.92 -5.98
N ASP A 24 2.59 1.64 -6.17
CA ASP A 24 3.95 1.10 -6.10
C ASP A 24 4.49 1.09 -4.66
N SER A 25 5.34 0.13 -4.33
CA SER A 25 5.83 -0.08 -2.96
C SER A 25 6.85 0.96 -2.50
N ASP A 26 7.50 1.65 -3.44
CA ASP A 26 8.51 2.69 -3.19
C ASP A 26 7.91 4.10 -3.06
N ASN A 27 6.57 4.21 -3.15
CA ASN A 27 5.88 5.45 -2.81
C ASN A 27 6.21 5.91 -1.38
N SER A 28 6.19 7.23 -1.17
CA SER A 28 6.64 7.80 0.10
C SER A 28 5.84 7.29 1.31
N THR A 29 6.52 7.07 2.43
CA THR A 29 5.88 6.72 3.71
C THR A 29 4.83 7.75 4.13
N GLU A 30 5.07 9.03 3.86
CA GLU A 30 4.11 10.10 4.13
C GLU A 30 2.79 9.93 3.36
N LEU A 31 2.85 9.54 2.07
CA LEU A 31 1.65 9.24 1.28
C LEU A 31 0.85 8.12 1.93
N PHE A 32 1.51 7.03 2.33
CA PHE A 32 0.83 5.91 2.97
C PHE A 32 0.21 6.31 4.32
N HIS A 33 0.90 7.08 5.15
CA HIS A 33 0.34 7.61 6.40
C HIS A 33 -0.92 8.45 6.16
N GLN A 34 -0.93 9.31 5.13
CA GLN A 34 -2.10 10.12 4.79
C GLN A 34 -3.26 9.26 4.28
N LEU A 35 -2.97 8.22 3.50
CA LEU A 35 -3.97 7.24 3.08
C LEU A 35 -4.53 6.48 4.29
N SER A 36 -3.70 6.09 5.26
CA SER A 36 -4.15 5.41 6.49
C SER A 36 -5.09 6.27 7.34
N GLN A 37 -5.01 7.60 7.23
CA GLN A 37 -5.90 8.52 7.94
C GLN A 37 -7.23 8.77 7.22
N THR A 38 -7.39 8.29 5.98
CA THR A 38 -8.54 8.65 5.13
C THR A 38 -9.26 7.43 4.55
N CYS A 39 -8.52 6.42 4.11
CA CYS A 39 -9.03 5.24 3.41
C CYS A 39 -9.21 4.08 4.40
N TYR A 40 -10.45 3.78 4.78
CA TYR A 40 -10.77 2.71 5.74
C TYR A 40 -11.57 1.55 5.12
N ASN A 41 -11.92 1.67 3.84
CA ASN A 41 -12.86 0.80 3.14
C ASN A 41 -12.21 0.07 1.95
N ILE A 42 -10.87 0.02 1.87
CA ILE A 42 -10.18 -0.69 0.80
C ILE A 42 -10.46 -2.18 0.98
N GLN A 43 -11.03 -2.78 -0.06
CA GLN A 43 -11.31 -4.20 -0.20
C GLN A 43 -10.23 -4.91 -1.02
N THR A 44 -9.65 -4.22 -1.99
CA THR A 44 -8.55 -4.74 -2.81
C THR A 44 -7.38 -3.78 -2.77
N LEU A 45 -6.24 -4.23 -2.25
CA LEU A 45 -4.98 -3.50 -2.28
C LEU A 45 -3.99 -4.25 -3.18
N THR A 46 -3.60 -3.63 -4.28
CA THR A 46 -2.55 -4.13 -5.18
C THR A 46 -1.28 -3.29 -5.00
N ILE A 47 -0.18 -3.93 -4.63
CA ILE A 47 1.12 -3.31 -4.53
C ILE A 47 2.00 -3.77 -5.70
N GLY A 48 2.42 -2.83 -6.54
CA GLY A 48 3.54 -3.02 -7.46
C GLY A 48 4.82 -3.05 -6.64
N PHE A 49 5.42 -4.23 -6.49
CA PHE A 49 6.65 -4.39 -5.76
C PHE A 49 7.79 -3.75 -6.55
N GLU A 50 8.39 -2.71 -5.97
CA GLU A 50 9.61 -1.99 -6.34
C GLU A 50 10.77 -2.32 -5.37
N ARG A 51 12.00 -1.89 -5.70
CA ARG A 51 13.21 -2.34 -4.97
C ARG A 51 13.17 -2.03 -3.46
N ILE A 52 12.32 -1.10 -3.06
CA ILE A 52 12.16 -0.63 -1.68
C ILE A 52 10.69 -0.75 -1.31
N ILE A 53 10.47 -1.08 -0.03
CA ILE A 53 9.15 -1.14 0.56
C ILE A 53 9.03 -0.02 1.59
N SER A 54 8.06 0.86 1.37
CA SER A 54 7.68 1.84 2.38
C SER A 54 7.08 1.16 3.61
N SER A 55 7.56 1.56 4.79
CA SER A 55 7.01 1.11 6.08
C SER A 55 5.53 1.45 6.26
N GLY A 56 5.03 2.50 5.58
CA GLY A 56 3.65 2.95 5.73
C GLY A 56 2.62 2.01 5.13
N ILE A 57 3.02 1.04 4.28
CA ILE A 57 2.09 0.03 3.73
C ILE A 57 1.46 -0.81 4.85
N ALA A 58 2.24 -1.16 5.88
CA ALA A 58 1.72 -1.91 7.02
C ALA A 58 0.65 -1.10 7.78
N ASP A 59 0.88 0.20 7.96
CA ASP A 59 -0.09 1.09 8.60
C ASP A 59 -1.36 1.20 7.76
N LEU A 60 -1.24 1.29 6.43
CA LEU A 60 -2.40 1.34 5.53
C LEU A 60 -3.23 0.05 5.60
N ILE A 61 -2.58 -1.11 5.61
CA ILE A 61 -3.28 -2.40 5.77
C ILE A 61 -3.98 -2.46 7.12
N SER A 62 -3.33 -2.01 8.19
CA SER A 62 -3.84 -2.14 9.57
C SER A 62 -5.15 -1.41 9.83
N VAL A 63 -5.46 -0.36 9.07
CA VAL A 63 -6.66 0.46 9.25
C VAL A 63 -7.84 0.00 8.36
N GLN A 64 -7.65 -0.97 7.47
CA GLN A 64 -8.71 -1.44 6.59
C GLN A 64 -9.71 -2.30 7.34
N ARG A 65 -11.01 -2.01 7.17
CA ARG A 65 -12.09 -2.72 7.87
C ARG A 65 -12.52 -4.02 7.21
N ASN A 66 -12.27 -4.17 5.90
CA ASN A 66 -12.77 -5.29 5.11
C ASN A 66 -11.86 -5.56 3.89
N LEU A 67 -10.55 -5.65 4.13
CA LEU A 67 -9.60 -6.00 3.08
C LEU A 67 -9.81 -7.48 2.71
N LYS A 68 -10.24 -7.74 1.49
CA LYS A 68 -10.50 -9.09 0.97
C LYS A 68 -9.34 -9.63 0.17
N TRP A 69 -8.65 -8.74 -0.54
CA TRP A 69 -7.57 -9.10 -1.45
C TRP A 69 -6.38 -8.19 -1.21
N PHE A 70 -5.25 -8.81 -0.88
CA PHE A 70 -3.95 -8.17 -0.90
C PHE A 70 -3.09 -8.84 -1.97
N ILE A 71 -2.77 -8.09 -3.02
CA ILE A 71 -2.10 -8.59 -4.21
C ILE A 71 -0.74 -7.90 -4.32
N ILE A 72 0.32 -8.68 -4.48
CA ILE A 72 1.64 -8.16 -4.81
C ILE A 72 1.92 -8.50 -6.27
N ARG A 73 2.26 -7.50 -7.08
CA ARG A 73 2.73 -7.67 -8.45
C ARG A 73 4.22 -7.42 -8.50
N LEU A 74 4.97 -8.33 -9.10
CA LEU A 74 6.40 -8.15 -9.30
C LEU A 74 6.61 -7.35 -10.58
N CYS A 75 7.20 -6.16 -10.47
CA CYS A 75 7.43 -5.28 -11.62
C CYS A 75 8.78 -5.52 -12.32
N TYR A 76 9.66 -6.34 -11.74
CA TYR A 76 10.95 -6.77 -12.29
C TYR A 76 11.32 -8.17 -11.76
N ASP A 77 12.30 -8.79 -12.41
CA ASP A 77 12.82 -10.09 -12.01
C ASP A 77 13.36 -10.06 -10.58
N LEU A 78 12.87 -10.97 -9.74
CA LEU A 78 13.31 -11.11 -8.35
C LEU A 78 14.77 -11.58 -8.32
N THR A 79 15.67 -10.68 -7.92
CA THR A 79 17.00 -11.07 -7.44
C THR A 79 16.89 -11.71 -6.05
N VAL A 80 17.97 -12.35 -5.57
CA VAL A 80 18.04 -12.89 -4.19
C VAL A 80 17.72 -11.80 -3.14
N ASP A 81 18.11 -10.56 -3.41
CA ASP A 81 17.79 -9.40 -2.56
C ASP A 81 16.28 -9.08 -2.58
N GLY A 82 15.65 -9.17 -3.76
CA GLY A 82 14.20 -8.98 -3.91
C GLY A 82 13.38 -9.99 -3.10
N LEU A 83 13.82 -11.26 -3.07
CA LEU A 83 13.23 -12.32 -2.24
C LEU A 83 13.31 -12.02 -0.74
N SER A 84 14.45 -11.49 -0.29
CA SER A 84 14.66 -11.11 1.10
C SER A 84 13.73 -9.97 1.53
N ILE A 85 13.56 -8.97 0.65
CA ILE A 85 12.66 -7.84 0.87
C ILE A 85 11.19 -8.30 0.85
N PHE A 86 10.82 -9.18 -0.08
CA PHE A 86 9.48 -9.79 -0.14
C PHE A 86 9.15 -10.55 1.15
N SER A 87 10.07 -11.38 1.64
CA SER A 87 9.92 -12.08 2.93
C SER A 87 9.73 -11.11 4.10
N SER A 88 10.48 -9.99 4.10
CA SER A 88 10.29 -8.93 5.10
C SER A 88 8.93 -8.23 5.01
N LEU A 89 8.31 -8.15 3.83
CA LEU A 89 6.95 -7.62 3.68
C LEU A 89 5.93 -8.59 4.27
N MET A 90 6.05 -9.87 3.90
CA MET A 90 5.11 -10.90 4.32
C MET A 90 5.09 -11.08 5.85
N SER A 91 6.21 -10.85 6.52
CA SER A 91 6.25 -10.87 8.00
C SER A 91 5.62 -9.64 8.66
N LYS A 92 5.40 -8.53 7.94
CA LYS A 92 4.76 -7.31 8.44
C LYS A 92 3.27 -7.24 8.16
N ILE A 93 2.78 -8.05 7.22
CA ILE A 93 1.35 -8.12 6.96
C ILE A 93 0.71 -8.86 8.14
N PRO A 94 -0.29 -8.27 8.80
CA PRO A 94 -1.02 -8.96 9.85
C PRO A 94 -1.55 -10.31 9.34
N ASN A 95 -1.46 -11.36 10.16
CA ASN A 95 -2.02 -12.69 9.85
C ASN A 95 -3.57 -12.71 9.79
N THR A 96 -4.21 -11.56 9.59
CA THR A 96 -5.66 -11.35 9.71
C THR A 96 -6.33 -11.06 8.37
N LEU A 97 -5.73 -11.47 7.25
CA LEU A 97 -6.42 -11.54 5.96
C LEU A 97 -7.33 -12.77 5.91
#